data_AF-A0A3D5NYG9-F1
#
_entry.id   AF-A0A3D5NYG9-F1
#
_cell.length_a   1.000
_cell.length_b   1.000
_cell.length_c   1.000
_cell.angle_alpha   90.00
_cell.angle_beta   90.00
_cell.angle_gamma   90.00
#
_symmetry.space_group_name_H-M   'P 1'
#
loop_
_entity.id
_entity.type
_entity.pdbx_description
1 polymer ?
#
loop_
_entity_poly.entity_id
_entity_poly.type
_entity_poly.pdbx_seq_one_letter_code
_entity_poly.pdbx_strand_id
1 'polypeptide(L)' 'TAIKRYPTILAGDFNFIRSSPGYQIISRRIPDTYKFLGLDSIKTYPVPNPEKTIDYIFASL' A
#
# COMPACT_ATOMS: atom_id res chain seq x y z
N THR A 1 7.40 29.74 2.41
CA THR A 1 8.52 28.76 2.46
C THR A 1 8.12 27.58 1.60
N ALA A 2 8.92 27.17 0.62
CA ALA A 2 8.59 26.01 -0.21
C ALA A 2 8.57 24.74 0.67
N ILE A 3 7.51 23.94 0.58
CA ILE A 3 7.43 22.65 1.28
C ILE A 3 8.48 21.72 0.65
N LYS A 4 9.49 21.32 1.42
CA LYS A 4 10.46 20.31 0.98
C LYS A 4 9.77 18.94 0.96
N ARG A 5 9.83 18.26 -0.18
CA ARG A 5 9.42 16.86 -0.32
C ARG A 5 10.66 15.99 -0.21
N TYR A 6 10.55 14.91 0.56
CA TYR A 6 11.60 13.93 0.72
C TYR A 6 11.06 12.56 0.29
N PRO A 7 11.91 11.70 -0.28
CA PRO A 7 11.56 10.31 -0.52
C PRO A 7 10.98 9.68 0.74
N THR A 8 9.81 9.06 0.61
CA THR A 8 9.05 8.48 1.73
C THR A 8 8.65 7.06 1.38
N ILE A 9 8.84 6.15 2.34
CA ILE A 9 8.39 4.76 2.27
C ILE A 9 7.55 4.48 3.51
N LEU A 10 6.38 3.88 3.31
CA LEU A 10 5.50 3.41 4.37
C LEU A 10 5.16 1.94 4.09
N ALA A 11 5.56 1.03 4.98
CA ALA A 11 5.44 -0.41 4.77
C ALA A 11 5.00 -1.14 6.05
N GLY A 12 4.23 -2.21 5.89
CA GLY A 12 3.83 -3.08 7.00
C GLY A 12 2.51 -3.81 6.75
N ASP A 13 2.02 -4.47 7.81
CA ASP A 13 0.68 -5.01 7.89
C ASP A 13 -0.30 -3.90 8.30
N PHE A 14 -1.23 -3.58 7.42
CA PHE A 14 -2.24 -2.54 7.65
C PHE A 14 -3.60 -3.08 8.06
N ASN A 15 -3.80 -4.40 8.05
CA ASN A 15 -5.07 -5.07 8.33
C ASN A 15 -6.27 -4.52 7.51
N PHE A 16 -6.03 -3.93 6.35
CA PHE A 16 -7.06 -3.44 5.43
C PHE A 16 -6.88 -4.00 4.02
N ILE A 17 -7.91 -3.91 3.18
CA ILE A 17 -7.85 -4.28 1.75
C ILE A 17 -8.01 -3.04 0.87
N ARG A 18 -7.84 -3.18 -0.45
CA ARG A 18 -7.90 -2.03 -1.40
C ARG A 18 -9.25 -1.29 -1.41
N SER A 19 -10.36 -1.97 -1.09
CA SER A 19 -11.67 -1.32 -0.97
C SER A 19 -11.89 -0.63 0.38
N SER A 20 -11.02 -0.83 1.36
CA SER A 20 -11.14 -0.21 2.67
C SER A 20 -10.86 1.30 2.62
N PRO A 21 -11.54 2.12 3.45
CA PRO A 21 -11.28 3.56 3.52
C PRO A 21 -9.82 3.92 3.84
N GLY A 22 -9.18 3.17 4.75
CA GLY A 22 -7.77 3.39 5.14
C GLY A 22 -6.81 3.30 3.96
N TYR A 23 -6.95 2.26 3.13
CA TYR A 23 -6.19 2.12 1.90
C TYR A 23 -6.40 3.32 0.98
N GLN A 24 -7.65 3.71 0.72
CA GLN A 24 -8.00 4.80 -0.20
C GLN A 24 -7.43 6.15 0.25
N ILE A 25 -7.38 6.41 1.56
CA ILE A 25 -6.80 7.64 2.12
C ILE A 25 -5.29 7.68 1.89
N ILE A 26 -4.58 6.58 2.19
CA ILE A 26 -3.13 6.49 2.06
C ILE A 26 -2.73 6.52 0.58
N SER A 27 -3.36 5.68 -0.25
CA SER A 27 -3.00 5.50 -1.66
C SER A 27 -3.23 6.75 -2.52
N ARG A 28 -4.09 7.68 -2.08
CA ARG A 28 -4.27 9.00 -2.71
C ARG A 28 -3.09 9.96 -2.48
N ARG A 29 -2.29 9.71 -1.44
CA ARG A 29 -1.16 10.56 -1.03
C ARG A 29 0.19 9.93 -1.35
N ILE A 30 0.31 8.63 -1.09
CA ILE A 30 1.53 7.85 -1.32
C ILE A 30 1.14 6.65 -2.19
N PRO A 31 1.63 6.55 -3.44
CA PRO A 31 1.30 5.45 -4.35
C PRO A 31 1.55 4.05 -3.78
N ASP A 32 0.61 3.11 -4.03
CA ASP A 32 0.80 1.66 -3.78
C ASP A 32 1.77 1.09 -4.82
N THR A 33 2.88 0.53 -4.34
CA THR A 33 3.91 -0.05 -5.21
C THR A 33 3.44 -1.31 -5.94
N TYR A 34 2.54 -2.12 -5.36
CA TYR A 34 2.01 -3.29 -6.06
C TYR A 34 1.23 -2.86 -7.30
N LYS A 35 0.34 -1.87 -7.15
CA LYS A 35 -0.44 -1.33 -8.27
C LYS A 35 0.47 -0.69 -9.32
N PHE A 36 1.49 0.04 -8.90
CA PHE A 36 2.47 0.64 -9.79
C PHE A 36 3.23 -0.41 -10.63
N LEU A 37 3.56 -1.55 -10.03
CA LEU A 37 4.29 -2.65 -10.68
C LEU A 37 3.38 -3.66 -11.40
N GLY A 38 2.05 -3.51 -11.36
CA GLY A 38 1.10 -4.47 -11.94
C GLY A 38 0.99 -5.79 -11.16
N LEU A 39 1.28 -5.78 -9.86
CA LEU A 39 1.28 -6.93 -8.97
C LEU A 39 0.01 -7.02 -8.10
N ASP A 40 -1.12 -6.55 -8.61
CA ASP A 40 -2.39 -6.47 -7.85
C ASP A 40 -2.92 -7.83 -7.35
N SER A 41 -2.45 -8.93 -7.94
CA SER A 41 -2.85 -10.31 -7.61
C SER A 41 -2.17 -10.89 -6.36
N ILE A 42 -1.07 -10.30 -5.87
CA ILE A 42 -0.34 -10.80 -4.70
C ILE A 42 -1.23 -10.75 -3.45
N LYS A 43 -1.29 -11.86 -2.70
CA LYS A 43 -2.08 -12.02 -1.47
C LYS A 43 -1.14 -12.28 -0.30
N THR A 44 -1.45 -11.72 0.88
CA THR A 44 -0.51 -11.67 2.01
C THR A 44 -1.13 -11.99 3.37
N TYR A 45 -2.46 -12.19 3.45
CA TYR A 45 -3.12 -12.58 4.70
C TYR A 45 -2.49 -13.86 5.29
N PRO A 46 -2.22 -13.94 6.60
CA PRO A 46 -1.39 -14.99 7.20
C PRO A 46 -2.14 -16.31 7.38
N VAL A 47 -2.51 -16.95 6.27
CA VAL A 47 -3.16 -18.26 6.19
C VAL A 47 -2.55 -19.08 5.04
N PRO A 48 -2.68 -20.42 5.02
CA PRO A 48 -2.05 -21.25 3.99
C PRO A 48 -2.41 -20.91 2.53
N ASN A 49 -3.64 -20.44 2.29
CA ASN A 49 -4.13 -19.98 0.99
C ASN A 49 -4.69 -18.56 1.12
N PRO A 50 -3.84 -17.52 1.04
CA PRO A 50 -4.27 -16.16 1.31
C PRO A 50 -5.28 -15.67 0.27
N GLU A 51 -6.42 -15.18 0.73
CA GLU A 51 -7.50 -14.68 -0.11
C GLU A 51 -7.38 -13.18 -0.42
N LYS A 52 -6.63 -12.45 0.42
CA LYS A 52 -6.53 -10.99 0.39
C LYS A 52 -5.12 -10.49 0.65
N THR A 53 -4.88 -9.28 0.18
CA THR A 53 -3.67 -8.48 0.44
C THR A 53 -3.97 -7.57 1.62
N ILE A 54 -3.17 -7.63 2.68
CA ILE A 54 -3.26 -6.70 3.84
C ILE A 54 -1.94 -6.00 4.15
N ASP A 55 -0.85 -6.50 3.58
CA ASP A 55 0.49 -5.93 3.67
C ASP A 55 0.74 -5.08 2.44
N TYR A 56 1.27 -3.88 2.65
CA TYR A 56 1.51 -2.92 1.57
C TYR A 56 2.86 -2.26 1.73
N ILE A 57 3.39 -1.80 0.59
CA ILE A 57 4.50 -0.86 0.53
C ILE A 57 4.00 0.33 -0.29
N PHE A 58 3.95 1.50 0.33
CA PHE A 58 3.66 2.77 -0.32
C PHE A 58 4.94 3.59 -0.45
N ALA A 59 5.19 4.18 -1.63
CA ALA A 59 6.39 4.97 -1.86
C ALA A 59 6.13 6.24 -2.69
N SER A 60 6.79 7.33 -2.33
CA SER A 60 6.79 8.60 -3.08
C SER A 60 8.19 9.20 -3.14
N LEU A 61 8.50 9.90 -4.23
CA LEU A 61 9.74 10.67 -4.46
C LEU A 61 9.50 12.17 -4.31
#